data_AF-A0A931YJI5-F1
#
_entry.id   AF-A0A931YJI5-F1
#
_cell.length_a   1.000
_cell.length_b   1.000
_cell.length_c   1.000
_cell.angle_alpha   90.00
_cell.angle_beta   90.00
_cell.angle_gamma   90.00
#
_symmetry.space_group_name_H-M   'P 1'
#
loop_
_entity.id
_entity.type
_entity.pdbx_description
1 polymer ?
#
loop_
_entity_poly.entity_id
_entity_poly.type
_entity_poly.pdbx_seq_one_letter_code
_entity_poly.pdbx_strand_id
1 'polypeptide(L)' 'MFRRFGFTVHSQRGSHIKLRRTRADGATETLTITAHTEIKLGTLRAIFAQAVRFIPEADLRRHFYSD' A
#
# COMPACT_ATOMS: atom_id res chain seq x y z
N MET A 1 -8.02 2.88 2.15
CA MET A 1 -7.27 2.26 3.26
C MET A 1 -5.96 2.99 3.57
N PHE A 2 -4.93 2.92 2.71
CA PHE A 2 -3.57 3.43 3.00
C PHE A 2 -3.47 4.90 3.46
N ARG A 3 -4.40 5.76 3.05
CA ARG A 3 -4.52 7.15 3.54
C ARG A 3 -4.59 7.26 5.07
N ARG A 4 -5.20 6.28 5.76
CA ARG A 4 -5.28 6.25 7.24
C ARG A 4 -3.94 6.02 7.90
N PHE A 5 -2.97 5.47 7.18
CA PHE A 5 -1.60 5.28 7.63
C PHE A 5 -0.68 6.43 7.18
N GLY A 6 -1.23 7.54 6.66
CA GLY A 6 -0.44 8.71 6.23
C GLY A 6 0.17 8.60 4.84
N PHE A 7 -0.18 7.58 4.06
CA PHE A 7 0.23 7.48 2.65
C PHE A 7 -0.67 8.34 1.76
N THR A 8 -0.06 9.12 0.86
CA THR A 8 -0.75 9.94 -0.14
C THR A 8 -0.33 9.53 -1.55
N VAL A 9 -1.14 9.85 -2.55
CA VAL A 9 -0.77 9.60 -3.95
C VAL A 9 0.38 10.54 -4.32
N HIS A 10 1.51 9.96 -4.71
CA HIS A 10 2.68 10.70 -5.15
C HIS A 10 2.73 10.80 -6.68
N SER A 11 2.45 9.70 -7.37
CA SER A 11 2.36 9.68 -8.83
C SER A 11 1.55 8.49 -9.31
N GLN A 12 1.06 8.58 -10.54
CA GLN A 12 0.36 7.51 -11.23
C GLN A 12 0.86 7.41 -12.66
N ARG A 13 1.12 6.17 -13.13
CA ARG A 13 1.44 5.87 -14.52
C ARG A 13 0.57 4.71 -14.98
N GLY A 14 -0.41 5.01 -15.83
CA GLY A 14 -1.46 4.05 -16.18
C GLY A 14 -2.18 3.56 -14.92
N SER A 15 -2.28 2.25 -14.76
CA SER A 15 -2.88 1.63 -13.58
C SER A 15 -1.96 1.59 -12.36
N HIS A 16 -0.67 1.89 -12.47
CA HIS A 16 0.23 1.84 -11.31
C HIS A 16 0.21 3.16 -10.55
N ILE A 17 -0.17 3.11 -9.28
CA ILE A 17 -0.16 4.25 -8.36
C ILE A 17 0.97 4.07 -7.37
N LYS A 18 1.83 5.09 -7.25
CA LYS A 18 2.82 5.21 -6.18
C LYS A 18 2.24 6.02 -5.05
N LEU A 19 2.12 5.41 -3.89
CA LEU A 19 1.78 6.05 -2.64
C LEU A 19 3.05 6.38 -1.86
N ARG A 20 3.11 7.54 -1.21
CA ARG A 20 4.27 7.99 -0.44
C ARG A 20 3.87 8.50 0.93
N ARG A 21 4.73 8.25 1.92
CA ARG A 21 4.70 8.87 3.25
C ARG A 21 6.10 9.35 3.58
N THR A 22 6.21 10.51 4.20
CA THR A 22 7.47 11.02 4.77
C THR A 22 7.39 10.90 6.29
N ARG A 23 8.39 10.25 6.90
CA ARG A 23 8.51 10.09 8.36
C ARG A 23 9.11 11.34 8.99
N ALA A 24 9.01 11.44 10.32
CA ALA A 24 9.55 12.56 11.09
C ALA A 24 11.08 12.73 10.96
N ASP A 25 11.79 11.64 10.68
CA ASP A 25 13.23 11.60 10.40
C ASP A 25 13.59 12.00 8.95
N GLY A 26 12.60 12.38 8.15
CA GLY A 26 12.77 12.71 6.72
C GLY A 26 12.82 11.49 5.80
N ALA A 27 12.80 10.27 6.33
CA ALA A 27 12.80 9.06 5.51
C ALA A 27 11.52 8.94 4.70
N THR A 28 11.66 8.48 3.46
CA THR A 28 10.54 8.28 2.54
C THR A 28 10.18 6.81 2.44
N GLU A 29 8.90 6.50 2.58
CA GLU A 29 8.34 5.18 2.33
C GLU A 29 7.46 5.25 1.07
N THR A 30 7.66 4.31 0.14
CA THR A 30 6.88 4.24 -1.11
C THR A 30 6.22 2.87 -1.27
N LEU A 31 4.92 2.89 -1.51
CA LEU A 31 4.10 1.73 -1.85
C LEU A 31 3.65 1.81 -3.29
N THR A 32 3.72 0.70 -4.03
CA THR A 32 3.19 0.65 -5.40
C THR A 32 1.95 -0.23 -5.40
N ILE A 33 0.82 0.33 -5.80
CA ILE A 33 -0.43 -0.40 -5.94
C ILE A 33 -0.92 -0.33 -7.39
N THR A 34 -1.81 -1.24 -7.75
CA THR A 34 -2.47 -1.22 -9.05
C THR A 34 -3.92 -0.75 -8.89
N ALA A 35 -4.39 0.08 -9.81
CA ALA A 35 -5.75 0.58 -9.91
C ALA A 35 -6.49 -0.15 -11.03
N HIS A 36 -6.65 -1.46 -10.87
CA HIS A 36 -7.54 -2.26 -11.69
C HIS A 36 -8.81 -2.56 -10.91
N THR A 37 -9.96 -2.60 -11.60
CA THR A 37 -11.25 -3.03 -11.02
C THR A 37 -11.19 -4.47 -10.51
N GLU A 38 -10.36 -5.31 -11.13
CA GLU A 38 -10.09 -6.67 -10.70
C GLU A 38 -8.59 -6.84 -10.41
N ILE A 39 -8.25 -7.17 -9.17
CA ILE A 39 -6.87 -7.37 -8.73
C ILE A 39 -6.65 -8.86 -8.51
N LYS A 40 -5.72 -9.46 -9.27
CA LYS A 40 -5.33 -10.87 -9.10
C LYS A 40 -4.84 -11.11 -7.68
N LEU A 41 -5.14 -12.28 -7.11
CA LEU A 41 -4.70 -12.66 -5.75
C LEU A 41 -3.19 -12.50 -5.55
N GLY A 42 -2.38 -12.87 -6.55
CA GLY A 42 -0.92 -12.68 -6.50
C GLY A 42 -0.51 -11.21 -6.36
N THR A 43 -1.24 -10.29 -7.00
CA THR A 43 -1.01 -8.84 -6.88
C THR A 43 -1.42 -8.33 -5.51
N LEU A 44 -2.55 -8.80 -4.95
CA LEU A 44 -2.93 -8.47 -3.57
C LEU A 44 -1.89 -8.93 -2.56
N ARG A 45 -1.37 -10.15 -2.70
CA ARG A 45 -0.29 -10.69 -1.85
C ARG A 45 0.99 -9.87 -1.96
N ALA A 46 1.37 -9.45 -3.18
CA ALA A 46 2.54 -8.61 -3.39
C ALA A 46 2.39 -7.23 -2.73
N ILE A 47 1.21 -6.61 -2.85
CA ILE A 47 0.89 -5.34 -2.18
C ILE A 47 0.94 -5.51 -0.66
N PHE A 48 0.37 -6.59 -0.12
CA PHE A 48 0.40 -6.89 1.31
C PHE A 48 1.84 -7.05 1.82
N ALA A 49 2.65 -7.87 1.15
CA ALA A 49 4.06 -8.09 1.51
C ALA A 49 4.87 -6.79 1.46
N GLN A 50 4.61 -5.91 0.49
CA GLN A 50 5.25 -4.59 0.45
C GLN A 50 4.78 -3.70 1.62
N ALA A 51 3.49 -3.71 1.93
CA ALA A 51 2.90 -2.87 2.97
C ALA A 51 3.34 -3.26 4.40
N VAL A 52 3.54 -4.54 4.68
CA VAL A 52 3.99 -5.05 5.99
C VAL A 52 5.36 -4.48 6.39
N ARG A 53 6.17 -4.02 5.42
CA ARG A 53 7.46 -3.35 5.68
C ARG A 53 7.31 -1.97 6.35
N PHE A 54 6.12 -1.39 6.29
CA PHE A 54 5.84 0.01 6.66
C PHE A 54 4.68 0.16 7.66
N ILE A 55 3.78 -0.83 7.70
CA ILE A 55 2.57 -0.86 8.50
C ILE A 55 2.54 -2.22 9.22
N PRO A 56 2.23 -2.27 10.53
CA PRO A 56 2.13 -3.53 11.24
C PRO A 56 1.18 -4.52 10.56
N GLU A 57 1.57 -5.80 10.51
CA GLU A 57 0.78 -6.84 9.83
C GLU A 57 -0.64 -6.95 10.41
N ALA A 58 -0.79 -6.89 11.74
CA ALA A 58 -2.07 -6.93 12.42
C ALA A 58 -3.04 -5.82 11.94
N ASP A 59 -2.52 -4.63 11.62
CA ASP A 59 -3.31 -3.51 11.12
C ASP A 59 -3.72 -3.69 9.66
N LEU A 60 -2.93 -4.43 8.87
CA LEU A 60 -3.19 -4.69 7.45
C LEU A 60 -4.11 -5.90 7.25
N ARG A 61 -3.98 -6.94 8.06
CA ARG A 61 -4.65 -8.23 7.86
C ARG A 61 -6.16 -8.09 7.78
N ARG A 62 -6.74 -7.26 8.67
CA ARG A 62 -8.17 -6.89 8.72
C ARG A 62 -8.73 -6.23 7.46
N HIS A 63 -7.86 -5.79 6.54
CA HIS A 63 -8.27 -5.13 5.30
C HIS A 63 -8.04 -6.00 4.05
N PHE A 64 -7.21 -7.05 4.16
CA PHE A 64 -6.84 -7.92 3.04
C PHE A 64 -7.47 -9.30 3.14
N TYR A 65 -7.85 -9.73 4.33
CA TYR A 65 -8.45 -11.03 4.60
C TYR A 65 -9.77 -10.82 5.33
N SER A 66 -10.84 -11.39 4.78
CA SER A 66 -12.03 -11.73 5.55
C SER A 66 -11.70 -13.01 6.29
N ASP A 67 -11.94 -13.05 7.60
CA ASP A 67 -11.77 -14.26 8.42
C ASP A 67 -12.61 -15.43 7.86
#